data_AF-A0A9P9CKF6-F1
#
_entry.id   AF-A0A9P9CKF6-F1
#
_cell.length_a   1.000
_cell.length_b   1.000
_cell.length_c   1.000
_cell.angle_alpha   90.00
_cell.angle_beta   90.00
_cell.angle_gamma   90.00
#
_symmetry.space_group_name_H-M   'P 1'
#
loop_
_entity.id
_entity.type
_entity.pdbx_description
1 polymer ?
#
loop_
_entity_poly.entity_id
_entity_poly.type
_entity_poly.pdbx_seq_one_letter_code
_entity_poly.pdbx_strand_id
1 'polypeptide(L)'
;MDSRRRGSQKRPAQSEAHAVWGQLTTSIGRINESQTSQTLADDIIKVNRYLNEIDSAVAVDDFTTFDRLQGKLRVLLEQIKRTTEEHNDVMKDTIEKLSVLKGIRGADEEARVQAVNDKRINSNKRQKMSPAATSSQRTASSPPLVQTATRGAAQASAPVGRPKKNTALPPAQQLREGRDVAFRHDKGDGDAEWILAKIVKVVDAHSFIVQDVDPSPGAQDKFPATLKNIVPLPDIEAPNAWQGYPVYPKHTRVIAQYPDTTSFYPAQIISGRHQPSPLIKYETYSLEFDDDEGQEKKVPAHRVVVVPPS
;
A
#
# COMPACT_ATOMS: atom_id res chain seq x y z
N MET A 1 11.04 54.86 -31.54
CA MET A 1 11.68 54.61 -30.23
C MET A 1 10.70 55.17 -29.21
N ASP A 2 10.01 54.42 -28.33
CA ASP A 2 10.30 53.18 -27.61
C ASP A 2 8.96 52.52 -27.22
N SER A 3 8.73 51.26 -27.55
CA SER A 3 9.00 50.07 -26.72
C SER A 3 8.31 50.01 -25.35
N ARG A 4 7.24 49.20 -25.33
CA ARG A 4 6.90 48.15 -24.34
C ARG A 4 6.63 48.56 -22.89
N ARG A 5 5.40 48.28 -22.46
CA ARG A 5 5.12 47.50 -21.23
C ARG A 5 3.70 46.91 -21.30
N ARG A 6 3.56 45.76 -21.96
CA ARG A 6 2.45 44.83 -21.69
C ARG A 6 2.73 44.22 -20.32
N GLY A 7 1.96 44.62 -19.31
CA GLY A 7 1.95 43.94 -18.02
C GLY A 7 1.31 42.58 -18.20
N SER A 8 2.12 41.52 -18.17
CA SER A 8 1.67 40.14 -18.09
C SER A 8 1.03 39.93 -16.72
N GLN A 9 -0.29 40.00 -16.62
CA GLN A 9 -1.01 39.55 -15.43
C GLN A 9 -0.71 38.06 -15.24
N LYS A 10 0.12 37.74 -14.23
CA LYS A 10 0.29 36.36 -13.73
C LYS A 10 -1.07 35.87 -13.25
N ARG A 11 -1.72 35.06 -14.06
CA ARG A 11 -2.86 34.23 -13.64
C ARG A 11 -2.36 33.31 -12.52
N PRO A 12 -3.01 33.25 -11.35
CA PRO A 12 -2.46 32.48 -10.23
C PRO A 12 -2.57 30.98 -10.52
N ALA A 13 -1.44 30.27 -10.50
CA ALA A 13 -1.34 28.82 -10.72
C ALA A 13 -2.32 28.00 -9.83
N GLN A 14 -2.66 28.54 -8.65
CA GLN A 14 -3.69 27.99 -7.76
C GLN A 14 -5.09 27.92 -8.42
N SER A 15 -5.47 28.91 -9.22
CA SER A 15 -6.76 28.90 -9.92
C SER A 15 -6.82 27.81 -11.00
N GLU A 16 -5.70 27.51 -11.65
CA GLU A 16 -5.62 26.46 -12.67
C GLU A 16 -5.59 25.08 -11.98
N ALA A 17 -4.88 24.94 -10.87
CA ALA A 17 -4.92 23.73 -10.04
C ALA A 17 -6.35 23.42 -9.56
N HIS A 18 -7.09 24.40 -9.03
CA HIS A 18 -8.47 24.19 -8.59
C HIS A 18 -9.42 23.80 -9.74
N ALA A 19 -9.22 24.36 -10.94
CA ALA A 19 -10.00 23.99 -12.11
C ALA A 19 -9.72 22.55 -12.58
N VAL A 20 -8.43 22.15 -12.61
CA VAL A 20 -8.04 20.77 -12.97
C VAL A 20 -8.51 19.78 -11.90
N TRP A 21 -8.48 20.16 -10.62
CA TRP A 21 -9.08 19.37 -9.54
C TRP A 21 -10.58 19.17 -9.72
N GLY A 22 -11.34 20.22 -10.06
CA GLY A 22 -12.77 20.10 -10.32
C GLY A 22 -13.06 19.12 -11.47
N GLN A 23 -12.30 19.22 -12.56
CA GLN A 23 -12.42 18.31 -13.70
C GLN A 23 -12.02 16.88 -13.35
N LEU A 24 -10.99 16.69 -12.53
CA LEU A 24 -10.55 15.37 -12.06
C LEU A 24 -11.64 14.71 -11.20
N THR A 25 -12.24 15.45 -10.27
CA THR A 25 -13.34 14.94 -9.44
C THR A 25 -14.52 14.49 -10.29
N THR A 26 -14.85 15.24 -11.35
CA THR A 26 -15.88 14.83 -12.32
C THR A 26 -15.48 13.57 -13.09
N SER A 27 -14.23 13.47 -13.57
CA SER A 27 -13.76 12.27 -14.27
C SER A 27 -13.75 11.03 -13.36
N ILE A 28 -13.33 11.17 -12.10
CA ILE A 28 -13.39 10.09 -11.09
C ILE A 28 -14.83 9.70 -10.80
N GLY A 29 -15.75 10.68 -10.70
CA GLY A 29 -17.18 10.43 -10.57
C GLY A 29 -17.73 9.59 -11.73
N ARG A 30 -17.35 9.93 -12.97
CA ARG A 30 -17.70 9.13 -14.17
C ARG A 30 -17.11 7.72 -14.15
N ILE A 31 -15.86 7.56 -13.71
CA ILE A 31 -15.26 6.22 -13.54
C ILE A 31 -16.07 5.42 -12.53
N ASN A 32 -16.42 6.01 -11.39
CA ASN A 32 -17.18 5.33 -10.36
C ASN A 32 -18.59 4.95 -10.83
N GLU A 33 -19.28 5.85 -11.53
CA GLU A 33 -20.58 5.58 -12.17
C GLU A 33 -20.47 4.46 -13.23
N SER A 34 -19.40 4.46 -14.03
CA SER A 34 -19.14 3.44 -15.06
C SER A 34 -18.74 2.07 -14.48
N GLN A 35 -17.98 2.02 -13.38
CA GLN A 35 -17.62 0.79 -12.66
C GLN A 35 -18.80 0.24 -11.85
N THR A 36 -19.67 1.11 -11.35
CA THR A 36 -20.92 0.73 -10.69
C THR A 36 -21.99 0.34 -11.72
N SER A 37 -21.76 0.59 -13.01
CA SER A 37 -22.59 0.06 -14.08
C SER A 37 -22.44 -1.47 -14.10
N GLN A 38 -23.35 -2.11 -13.38
CA GLN A 38 -23.56 -3.54 -13.23
C GLN A 38 -23.76 -4.28 -14.58
N THR A 39 -23.77 -3.52 -15.68
CA THR A 39 -23.98 -3.93 -17.07
C THR A 39 -22.88 -4.82 -17.63
N LEU A 40 -21.59 -4.54 -17.38
CA LEU A 40 -20.50 -5.33 -17.96
C LEU A 40 -20.46 -6.77 -17.41
N ALA A 41 -20.63 -6.91 -16.09
CA ALA A 41 -20.69 -8.22 -15.45
C ALA A 41 -21.92 -9.02 -15.91
N ASP A 42 -23.08 -8.35 -15.98
CA ASP A 42 -24.31 -8.96 -16.47
C ASP A 42 -24.20 -9.39 -17.94
N ASP A 43 -23.52 -8.60 -18.78
CA ASP A 43 -23.32 -8.91 -20.18
C ASP A 43 -22.34 -10.08 -20.38
N ILE A 44 -21.28 -10.18 -19.56
CA ILE A 44 -20.39 -11.35 -19.52
C ILE A 44 -21.16 -12.62 -19.11
N ILE A 45 -22.05 -12.52 -18.12
CA ILE A 45 -22.91 -13.64 -17.71
C ILE A 45 -23.83 -14.07 -18.86
N LYS A 46 -24.43 -13.12 -19.58
CA LYS A 46 -25.27 -13.41 -20.77
C LYS A 46 -24.46 -14.06 -21.89
N VAL A 47 -23.24 -13.60 -22.15
CA VAL A 47 -22.33 -14.21 -23.14
C VAL A 47 -22.05 -15.67 -22.80
N ASN A 48 -21.65 -15.96 -21.56
CA ASN A 48 -21.37 -17.33 -21.12
C ASN A 48 -22.62 -18.22 -21.21
N ARG A 49 -23.80 -17.67 -20.93
CA ARG A 49 -25.07 -18.37 -21.11
C ARG A 49 -25.33 -18.69 -22.59
N TYR A 50 -25.19 -17.72 -23.48
CA TYR A 50 -25.43 -17.93 -24.91
C TYR A 50 -24.42 -18.88 -25.54
N LEU A 51 -23.17 -18.90 -25.09
CA LEU A 51 -22.18 -19.88 -25.54
C LEU A 51 -22.61 -21.32 -25.16
N ASN A 52 -23.05 -21.55 -23.93
CA ASN A 52 -23.55 -22.87 -23.50
C ASN A 52 -24.82 -23.29 -24.26
N GLU A 53 -25.73 -22.34 -24.51
CA GLU A 53 -26.95 -22.59 -25.28
C GLU A 53 -26.64 -22.87 -26.77
N ILE A 54 -25.63 -22.21 -27.34
CA ILE A 54 -25.14 -22.47 -28.69
C ILE A 54 -24.52 -23.87 -28.78
N ASP A 55 -23.65 -24.24 -27.84
CA ASP A 55 -23.04 -25.59 -27.82
C ASP A 55 -24.12 -26.67 -27.74
N SER A 56 -25.18 -26.42 -26.97
CA SER A 56 -26.34 -27.31 -26.85
C SER A 56 -27.13 -27.39 -28.16
N ALA A 57 -27.35 -26.26 -28.85
CA ALA A 57 -28.06 -26.20 -30.13
C ALA A 57 -27.28 -26.89 -31.26
N VAL A 58 -25.96 -26.74 -31.28
CA VAL A 58 -25.06 -27.43 -32.23
C VAL A 58 -25.09 -28.94 -32.01
N ALA A 59 -25.17 -29.41 -30.76
CA ALA A 59 -25.23 -30.84 -30.47
C ALA A 59 -26.51 -31.54 -30.98
N VAL A 60 -27.59 -30.78 -31.23
CA VAL A 60 -28.87 -31.29 -31.76
C VAL A 60 -29.18 -30.80 -33.18
N ASP A 61 -28.19 -30.24 -33.89
CA ASP A 61 -28.33 -29.69 -35.25
C ASP A 61 -29.46 -28.65 -35.42
N ASP A 62 -29.80 -27.90 -34.36
CA ASP A 62 -30.80 -26.83 -34.43
C ASP A 62 -30.19 -25.52 -34.94
N PHE A 63 -30.15 -25.41 -36.27
CA PHE A 63 -29.60 -24.26 -36.97
C PHE A 63 -30.37 -22.95 -36.70
N THR A 64 -31.67 -23.03 -36.38
CA THR A 64 -32.51 -21.84 -36.19
C THR A 64 -32.24 -21.16 -34.85
N THR A 65 -32.01 -21.94 -33.79
CA THR A 65 -31.63 -21.41 -32.49
C THR A 65 -30.18 -20.95 -32.49
N PHE A 66 -29.29 -21.65 -33.22
CA PHE A 66 -27.91 -21.23 -33.45
C PHE A 66 -27.81 -19.83 -34.06
N ASP A 67 -28.43 -19.59 -35.22
CA ASP A 67 -28.32 -18.30 -35.94
C ASP A 67 -28.85 -17.12 -35.09
N ARG A 68 -29.97 -17.34 -34.40
CA ARG A 68 -30.56 -16.36 -33.47
C ARG A 68 -29.62 -16.06 -32.29
N LEU A 69 -29.01 -17.07 -31.67
CA LEU A 69 -28.11 -16.90 -30.54
C LEU A 69 -26.78 -16.28 -30.98
N GLN A 70 -26.27 -16.66 -32.14
CA GLN A 70 -25.07 -16.08 -32.75
C GLN A 70 -25.25 -14.58 -33.01
N GLY A 71 -26.40 -14.17 -33.54
CA GLY A 71 -26.73 -12.74 -33.73
C GLY A 71 -26.74 -11.97 -32.42
N LYS A 72 -27.37 -12.52 -31.37
CA LYS A 72 -27.39 -11.92 -30.03
C LYS A 72 -26.01 -11.84 -29.39
N LEU A 73 -25.21 -12.89 -29.52
CA LEU A 73 -23.84 -12.96 -29.02
C LEU A 73 -22.96 -11.90 -29.69
N ARG A 74 -23.06 -11.74 -31.02
CA ARG A 74 -22.32 -10.70 -31.75
C ARG A 74 -22.66 -9.30 -31.23
N VAL A 75 -23.94 -9.00 -31.03
CA VAL A 75 -24.37 -7.69 -30.50
C VAL A 75 -23.85 -7.46 -29.08
N LEU A 76 -23.93 -8.47 -28.20
CA LEU A 76 -23.41 -8.36 -26.83
C LEU A 76 -21.90 -8.18 -26.79
N LEU A 77 -21.15 -8.91 -27.62
CA LEU A 77 -19.69 -8.78 -27.68
C LEU A 77 -19.27 -7.39 -28.17
N GLU A 78 -19.98 -6.82 -29.15
CA GLU A 78 -19.72 -5.45 -29.60
C GLU A 78 -20.05 -4.42 -28.50
N GLN A 79 -21.13 -4.65 -27.74
CA GLN A 79 -21.48 -3.81 -26.60
C GLN A 79 -20.41 -3.86 -25.50
N ILE A 80 -19.95 -5.05 -25.11
CA ILE A 80 -18.87 -5.25 -24.12
C ILE A 80 -17.60 -4.55 -24.57
N LYS A 81 -17.22 -4.72 -25.84
CA LYS A 81 -16.06 -4.08 -26.43
C LYS A 81 -16.17 -2.56 -26.34
N ARG A 82 -17.28 -1.98 -26.79
CA ARG A 82 -17.53 -0.54 -26.75
C ARG A 82 -17.47 0.02 -25.33
N THR A 83 -18.14 -0.63 -24.38
CA THR A 83 -18.12 -0.21 -22.96
C THR A 83 -16.70 -0.28 -22.39
N THR A 84 -15.93 -1.31 -22.73
CA THR A 84 -14.53 -1.44 -22.28
C THR A 84 -13.62 -0.38 -22.90
N GLU A 85 -13.80 -0.05 -24.18
CA GLU A 85 -13.07 1.04 -24.85
C GLU A 85 -13.39 2.40 -24.21
N GLU A 86 -14.67 2.68 -23.96
CA GLU A 86 -15.11 3.89 -23.27
C GLU A 86 -14.50 4.00 -21.85
N HIS A 87 -14.48 2.91 -21.08
CA HIS A 87 -13.83 2.89 -19.77
C HIS A 87 -12.33 3.21 -19.86
N ASN A 88 -11.64 2.64 -20.86
CA ASN A 88 -10.22 2.91 -21.07
C ASN A 88 -9.95 4.38 -21.38
N ASP A 89 -10.78 5.02 -22.19
CA ASP A 89 -10.61 6.43 -22.56
C ASP A 89 -10.84 7.37 -21.38
N VAL A 90 -11.85 7.10 -20.53
CA VAL A 90 -12.05 7.87 -19.30
C VAL A 90 -10.89 7.70 -18.31
N MET A 91 -10.32 6.49 -18.21
CA MET A 91 -9.14 6.25 -17.37
C MET A 91 -7.91 7.00 -17.88
N LYS A 92 -7.66 7.02 -19.20
CA LYS A 92 -6.57 7.80 -19.79
C LYS A 92 -6.71 9.30 -19.52
N ASP A 93 -7.91 9.87 -19.74
CA ASP A 93 -8.20 11.28 -19.44
C ASP A 93 -7.93 11.61 -17.95
N THR A 94 -8.32 10.71 -17.05
CA THR A 94 -8.08 10.87 -15.61
C THR A 94 -6.59 10.83 -15.26
N ILE A 95 -5.82 9.93 -15.89
CA ILE A 95 -4.37 9.83 -15.72
C ILE A 95 -3.67 11.10 -16.24
N GLU A 96 -4.10 11.63 -17.39
CA GLU A 96 -3.56 12.88 -17.93
C GLU A 96 -3.81 14.05 -16.96
N LYS A 97 -5.04 14.18 -16.43
CA LYS A 97 -5.40 15.21 -15.43
C LYS A 97 -4.58 15.09 -14.15
N LEU A 98 -4.37 13.87 -13.65
CA LEU A 98 -3.49 13.61 -12.49
C LEU A 98 -2.04 13.99 -12.79
N SER A 99 -1.56 13.71 -14.01
CA SER A 99 -0.21 14.07 -14.44
C SER A 99 -0.03 15.59 -14.50
N VAL A 100 -1.04 16.33 -14.98
CA VAL A 100 -1.06 17.80 -14.97
C VAL A 100 -1.05 18.33 -13.53
N LEU A 101 -1.88 17.79 -12.63
CA LEU A 101 -1.89 18.21 -11.21
C LEU A 101 -0.57 17.90 -10.50
N LYS A 102 0.03 16.75 -10.78
CA LYS A 102 1.36 16.39 -10.28
C LYS A 102 2.41 17.38 -10.77
N GLY A 103 2.34 17.79 -12.04
CA GLY A 103 3.20 18.81 -12.63
C GLY A 103 3.04 20.19 -11.97
N ILE A 104 1.80 20.65 -11.77
CA ILE A 104 1.52 21.94 -11.13
C ILE A 104 2.03 21.93 -9.67
N ARG A 105 1.76 20.86 -8.93
CA ARG A 105 2.22 20.72 -7.53
C ARG A 105 3.73 20.60 -7.42
N GLY A 106 4.37 19.90 -8.36
CA GLY A 106 5.83 19.81 -8.45
C GLY A 106 6.46 21.16 -8.73
N ALA A 107 5.92 21.91 -9.70
CA ALA A 107 6.40 23.25 -10.03
C ALA A 107 6.20 24.26 -8.88
N ASP A 108 5.10 24.17 -8.14
CA ASP A 108 4.86 24.99 -6.94
C ASP A 108 5.84 24.66 -5.81
N GLU A 109 6.18 23.38 -5.62
CA GLU A 109 7.16 22.97 -4.60
C GLU A 109 8.60 23.36 -5.01
N GLU A 110 8.97 23.20 -6.28
CA GLU A 110 10.24 23.66 -6.84
C GLU A 110 10.39 25.19 -6.73
N ALA A 111 9.33 25.95 -7.03
CA ALA A 111 9.30 27.40 -6.85
C ALA A 111 9.43 27.80 -5.37
N ARG A 112 8.85 27.04 -4.44
CA ARG A 112 8.95 27.28 -3.00
C ARG A 112 10.36 26.99 -2.47
N VAL A 113 10.98 25.89 -2.89
CA VAL A 113 12.36 25.54 -2.55
C VAL A 113 13.35 26.55 -3.12
N GLN A 114 13.16 26.99 -4.37
CA GLN A 114 13.99 28.02 -4.99
C GLN A 114 13.86 29.37 -4.26
N ALA A 115 12.65 29.77 -3.85
CA ALA A 115 12.44 31.00 -3.08
C ALA A 115 13.07 30.96 -1.68
N VAL A 116 13.10 29.79 -1.03
CA VAL A 116 13.80 29.59 0.25
C VAL A 116 15.32 29.65 0.04
N ASN A 117 15.82 29.05 -1.03
CA ASN A 117 17.25 29.09 -1.37
C ASN A 117 17.72 30.52 -1.72
N ASP A 118 16.95 31.27 -2.51
CA ASP A 118 17.24 32.67 -2.84
C ASP A 118 17.22 33.58 -1.60
N LYS A 119 16.31 33.34 -0.65
CA LYS A 119 16.31 34.03 0.65
C LYS A 119 17.56 33.73 1.47
N ARG A 120 18.03 32.48 1.47
CA ARG A 120 19.23 32.04 2.20
C ARG A 120 20.53 32.57 1.58
N ILE A 121 20.58 32.68 0.25
CA ILE A 121 21.71 33.32 -0.46
C ILE A 121 21.72 34.84 -0.20
N ASN A 122 20.55 35.48 -0.15
CA ASN A 122 20.46 36.92 0.13
C ASN A 122 20.75 37.27 1.60
N SER A 123 20.43 36.40 2.57
CA SER A 123 20.81 36.58 3.97
C SER A 123 22.33 36.46 4.18
N ASN A 124 22.98 35.51 3.49
CA ASN A 124 24.44 35.35 3.55
C ASN A 124 25.21 36.51 2.90
N LYS A 125 24.56 37.31 2.05
CA LYS A 125 25.18 38.51 1.45
C LYS A 125 25.17 39.72 2.39
N ARG A 126 24.31 39.75 3.42
CA ARG A 126 24.23 40.85 4.40
C ARG A 126 25.08 40.62 5.67
N GLN A 127 25.67 39.43 5.86
CA GLN A 127 26.50 39.11 7.03
C GLN A 127 28.01 39.31 6.85
N LYS A 128 28.47 39.69 5.65
CA LYS A 128 29.85 40.18 5.46
C LYS A 128 29.85 41.70 5.55
N MET A 129 29.96 42.25 6.76
CA MET A 129 30.53 43.59 7.08
C MET A 129 30.37 43.84 8.59
N SER A 130 31.38 43.44 9.39
CA SER A 130 31.96 44.16 10.56
C SER A 130 32.54 43.19 11.61
N PRO A 131 33.60 43.60 12.36
CA PRO A 131 34.51 42.69 13.05
C PRO A 131 34.22 42.49 14.56
N ALA A 132 35.04 41.60 15.13
CA ALA A 132 35.02 40.97 16.44
C ALA A 132 34.82 41.86 17.68
N ALA A 133 34.18 41.26 18.71
CA ALA A 133 34.46 41.56 20.11
C ALA A 133 34.23 40.31 20.99
N THR A 134 35.24 40.00 21.80
CA THR A 134 35.35 39.01 22.86
C THR A 134 34.37 39.29 24.00
N SER A 135 33.76 38.26 24.60
CA SER A 135 33.57 38.20 26.07
C SER A 135 33.09 36.82 26.53
N SER A 136 33.50 36.52 27.76
CA SER A 136 33.51 35.23 28.42
C SER A 136 32.20 34.87 29.13
N GLN A 137 32.17 33.59 29.57
CA GLN A 137 31.78 33.11 30.90
C GLN A 137 30.39 32.45 31.13
N ARG A 138 30.51 31.29 31.83
CA ARG A 138 29.64 30.70 32.90
C ARG A 138 28.51 29.78 32.46
N THR A 139 28.65 28.45 32.60
CA THR A 139 28.48 27.58 33.80
C THR A 139 27.07 27.57 34.40
N ALA A 140 26.35 26.45 34.26
CA ALA A 140 25.50 25.89 35.31
C ALA A 140 25.22 24.40 35.06
N SER A 141 25.51 23.62 36.08
CA SER A 141 25.43 22.17 36.24
C SER A 141 24.05 21.71 36.70
N SER A 142 23.59 20.55 36.22
CA SER A 142 22.41 19.82 36.72
C SER A 142 22.84 18.66 37.64
N PRO A 143 22.11 18.35 38.73
CA PRO A 143 22.40 17.20 39.59
C PRO A 143 21.65 15.91 39.16
N PRO A 144 22.16 14.71 39.52
CA PRO A 144 21.52 13.40 39.23
C PRO A 144 20.86 12.76 40.48
N LEU A 145 19.94 11.80 40.28
CA LEU A 145 19.52 10.77 41.27
C LEU A 145 18.84 9.62 40.48
N VAL A 146 19.45 8.46 40.23
CA VAL A 146 19.57 7.19 41.01
C VAL A 146 18.27 6.36 41.16
N GLN A 147 18.23 5.27 40.37
CA GLN A 147 17.78 3.87 40.60
C GLN A 147 16.48 3.55 41.37
N THR A 148 15.73 2.58 40.86
CA THR A 148 15.51 1.27 41.54
C THR A 148 14.81 0.26 40.62
N ALA A 149 15.28 -0.99 40.71
CA ALA A 149 14.71 -2.18 40.10
C ALA A 149 13.76 -2.88 41.07
N THR A 150 12.71 -3.55 40.57
CA THR A 150 12.06 -4.66 41.27
C THR A 150 11.60 -5.74 40.30
N ARG A 151 11.88 -6.98 40.72
CA ARG A 151 11.59 -8.25 40.05
C ARG A 151 10.14 -8.68 40.32
N GLY A 152 9.55 -9.41 39.38
CA GLY A 152 8.38 -10.26 39.60
C GLY A 152 8.41 -11.44 38.63
N ALA A 153 8.46 -12.66 39.15
CA ALA A 153 8.50 -13.92 38.42
C ALA A 153 7.25 -14.74 38.72
N ALA A 154 6.65 -15.40 37.71
CA ALA A 154 5.94 -16.69 37.84
C ALA A 154 5.59 -17.25 36.44
N GLN A 155 6.19 -18.40 36.08
CA GLN A 155 5.55 -19.72 35.85
C GLN A 155 4.83 -19.87 34.49
N ALA A 156 5.43 -20.52 33.48
CA ALA A 156 5.69 -21.96 33.29
C ALA A 156 4.61 -22.64 32.43
N SER A 157 4.96 -23.01 31.20
CA SER A 157 4.41 -24.20 30.51
C SER A 157 5.39 -24.66 29.42
N ALA A 158 5.75 -25.94 29.44
CA ALA A 158 6.46 -26.67 28.38
C ALA A 158 5.66 -27.95 28.08
N PRO A 159 6.01 -28.75 27.06
CA PRO A 159 6.32 -28.43 25.67
C PRO A 159 5.44 -29.29 24.71
N VAL A 160 5.20 -28.84 23.47
CA VAL A 160 4.62 -29.73 22.43
C VAL A 160 5.53 -29.76 21.21
N GLY A 161 6.08 -30.96 20.96
CA GLY A 161 6.29 -31.52 19.62
C GLY A 161 7.17 -30.74 18.64
N ARG A 162 8.49 -30.95 18.72
CA ARG A 162 9.43 -30.64 17.64
C ARG A 162 9.40 -31.74 16.58
N PRO A 163 9.19 -31.44 15.29
CA PRO A 163 9.87 -32.17 14.23
C PRO A 163 11.08 -31.35 13.76
N LYS A 164 12.24 -32.01 13.77
CA LYS A 164 13.49 -31.48 13.25
C LYS A 164 13.58 -31.78 11.75
N LYS A 165 13.95 -30.73 11.00
CA LYS A 165 14.87 -30.67 9.84
C LYS A 165 14.26 -30.66 8.43
N ASN A 166 14.79 -29.69 7.67
CA ASN A 166 14.65 -29.38 6.24
C ASN A 166 13.39 -28.64 5.82
N THR A 167 13.29 -27.37 6.20
CA THR A 167 12.31 -26.43 5.64
C THR A 167 13.05 -25.35 4.87
N ALA A 168 13.48 -25.68 3.64
CA ALA A 168 13.60 -24.62 2.66
C ALA A 168 12.20 -24.02 2.52
N LEU A 169 12.06 -22.71 2.77
CA LEU A 169 10.79 -22.03 2.56
C LEU A 169 10.32 -22.29 1.12
N PRO A 170 9.01 -22.48 0.88
CA PRO A 170 8.46 -22.57 -0.46
C PRO A 170 9.02 -21.44 -1.35
N PRO A 171 9.18 -21.62 -2.68
CA PRO A 171 9.70 -20.58 -3.56
C PRO A 171 9.02 -19.21 -3.37
N ALA A 172 7.70 -19.23 -3.15
CA ALA A 172 6.90 -18.04 -2.89
C ALA A 172 7.24 -17.32 -1.57
N GLN A 173 7.89 -17.99 -0.61
CA GLN A 173 8.32 -17.46 0.69
C GLN A 173 9.83 -17.20 0.77
N GLN A 174 10.57 -17.36 -0.34
CA GLN A 174 12.00 -17.09 -0.34
C GLN A 174 12.29 -15.61 -0.08
N LEU A 175 13.13 -15.37 0.92
CA LEU A 175 13.59 -14.05 1.32
C LEU A 175 14.66 -13.58 0.32
N ARG A 176 14.30 -12.61 -0.52
CA ARG A 176 15.14 -12.03 -1.58
C ARG A 176 15.01 -10.51 -1.58
N GLU A 177 15.97 -9.83 -2.21
CA GLU A 177 15.94 -8.38 -2.34
C GLU A 177 14.66 -7.92 -3.07
N GLY A 178 14.11 -6.78 -2.62
CA GLY A 178 12.85 -6.22 -3.10
C GLY A 178 11.60 -6.78 -2.43
N ARG A 179 11.71 -7.89 -1.67
CA ARG A 179 10.55 -8.56 -1.06
C ARG A 179 10.01 -7.82 0.16
N ASP A 180 8.69 -7.71 0.23
CA ASP A 180 7.98 -7.16 1.39
C ASP A 180 7.89 -8.20 2.51
N VAL A 181 8.10 -7.71 3.74
CA VAL A 181 8.14 -8.51 4.96
C VAL A 181 7.49 -7.75 6.11
N ALA A 182 6.91 -8.48 7.06
CA ALA A 182 6.66 -7.93 8.39
C ALA A 182 7.94 -8.08 9.21
N PHE A 183 8.48 -6.96 9.71
CA PHE A 183 9.72 -6.92 10.47
C PHE A 183 9.44 -6.55 11.92
N ARG A 184 9.98 -7.33 12.86
CA ARG A 184 9.94 -7.06 14.29
C ARG A 184 11.14 -6.19 14.69
N HIS A 185 10.86 -4.93 14.97
CA HIS A 185 11.81 -3.98 15.52
C HIS A 185 11.75 -4.02 17.05
N ASP A 186 12.78 -4.57 17.68
CA ASP A 186 12.92 -4.61 19.13
C ASP A 186 13.44 -3.22 19.61
N LYS A 187 12.60 -2.42 20.31
CA LYS A 187 12.96 -1.06 20.77
C LYS A 187 13.73 -1.03 22.10
N GLY A 188 14.20 -2.19 22.59
CA GLY A 188 15.05 -2.29 23.79
C GLY A 188 14.30 -2.38 25.13
N ASP A 189 13.09 -1.80 25.24
CA ASP A 189 12.31 -1.77 26.49
C ASP A 189 11.31 -2.94 26.65
N GLY A 190 11.43 -3.98 25.82
CA GLY A 190 10.50 -5.11 25.78
C GLY A 190 9.30 -4.90 24.85
N ASP A 191 9.08 -3.67 24.41
CA ASP A 191 8.12 -3.34 23.35
C ASP A 191 8.75 -3.63 21.98
N ALA A 192 8.17 -4.63 21.31
CA ALA A 192 8.51 -5.00 19.95
C ALA A 192 7.43 -4.47 19.00
N GLU A 193 7.83 -3.63 18.06
CA GLU A 193 6.94 -3.11 17.03
C GLU A 193 7.08 -3.92 15.75
N TRP A 194 5.97 -4.31 15.15
CA TRP A 194 5.98 -4.94 13.84
C TRP A 194 5.66 -3.90 12.77
N ILE A 195 6.54 -3.76 11.79
CA ILE A 195 6.39 -2.80 10.69
C ILE A 195 6.47 -3.48 9.33
N LEU A 196 5.89 -2.84 8.32
CA LEU A 196 6.08 -3.21 6.93
C LEU A 196 7.47 -2.76 6.48
N ALA A 197 8.28 -3.71 6.05
CA ALA A 197 9.61 -3.43 5.55
C ALA A 197 9.87 -4.14 4.23
N LYS A 198 10.89 -3.68 3.51
CA LYS A 198 11.37 -4.28 2.27
C LYS A 198 12.80 -4.79 2.47
N ILE A 199 13.10 -6.02 2.04
CA ILE A 199 14.48 -6.52 2.03
C ILE A 199 15.26 -5.72 0.99
N VAL A 200 16.28 -4.97 1.42
CA VAL A 200 17.15 -4.21 0.51
C VAL A 200 18.47 -4.91 0.24
N LYS A 201 18.87 -5.82 1.12
CA LYS A 201 20.10 -6.60 0.95
C LYS A 201 20.01 -7.95 1.66
N VAL A 202 20.43 -9.01 1.00
CA VAL A 202 20.70 -10.30 1.65
C VAL A 202 22.18 -10.33 2.05
N VAL A 203 22.47 -10.42 3.36
CA VAL A 203 23.85 -10.41 3.87
C VAL A 203 24.41 -11.83 3.92
N ASP A 204 23.64 -12.75 4.48
CA ASP A 204 23.92 -14.19 4.50
C ASP A 204 22.60 -14.99 4.41
N ALA A 205 22.66 -16.31 4.57
CA ALA A 205 21.46 -17.17 4.48
C ALA A 205 20.38 -16.89 5.56
N HIS A 206 20.73 -16.21 6.66
CA HIS A 206 19.88 -15.98 7.82
C HIS A 206 19.82 -14.50 8.26
N SER A 207 20.57 -13.62 7.61
CA SER A 207 20.79 -12.21 7.98
C SER A 207 20.55 -11.30 6.78
N PHE A 208 19.78 -10.26 6.99
CA PHE A 208 19.24 -9.37 5.96
C PHE A 208 19.35 -7.92 6.42
N ILE A 209 19.35 -6.99 5.47
CA ILE A 209 19.07 -5.58 5.73
C ILE A 209 17.67 -5.31 5.19
N VAL A 210 16.79 -4.83 6.05
CA VAL A 210 15.43 -4.41 5.70
C VAL A 210 15.34 -2.90 5.79
N GLN A 211 14.46 -2.31 4.98
CA GLN A 211 14.16 -0.88 4.99
C GLN A 211 12.68 -0.68 5.33
N ASP A 212 12.40 0.17 6.30
CA ASP A 212 11.05 0.65 6.59
C ASP A 212 10.47 1.33 5.36
N VAL A 213 9.21 1.02 5.01
CA VAL A 213 8.55 1.63 3.85
C VAL A 213 8.00 3.02 4.14
N ASP A 214 7.82 3.38 5.42
CA ASP A 214 7.34 4.70 5.87
C ASP A 214 8.16 5.20 7.08
N PRO A 215 9.46 5.48 6.89
CA PRO A 215 10.32 5.92 7.97
C PRO A 215 9.92 7.31 8.46
N SER A 216 9.92 7.48 9.79
CA SER A 216 9.71 8.80 10.39
C SER A 216 10.77 9.81 9.91
N PRO A 217 10.42 11.10 9.72
CA PRO A 217 11.36 12.11 9.24
C PRO A 217 12.60 12.22 10.13
N GLY A 218 13.77 11.91 9.58
CA GLY A 218 15.05 11.95 10.30
C GLY A 218 15.36 10.70 11.13
N ALA A 219 14.52 9.66 11.08
CA ALA A 219 14.80 8.37 11.68
C ALA A 219 15.69 7.51 10.77
N GLN A 220 16.36 6.53 11.37
CA GLN A 220 17.03 5.46 10.64
C GLN A 220 15.98 4.63 9.90
N ASP A 221 16.17 4.42 8.61
CA ASP A 221 15.23 3.70 7.74
C ASP A 221 15.63 2.24 7.50
N LYS A 222 16.91 1.89 7.72
CA LYS A 222 17.47 0.56 7.46
C LYS A 222 17.90 -0.16 8.73
N PHE A 223 17.47 -1.40 8.87
CA PHE A 223 17.70 -2.20 10.07
C PHE A 223 18.29 -3.57 9.73
N PRO A 224 19.21 -4.10 10.55
CA PRO A 224 19.62 -5.49 10.46
C PRO A 224 18.48 -6.39 10.92
N ALA A 225 18.25 -7.48 10.19
CA ALA A 225 17.18 -8.40 10.45
C ALA A 225 17.63 -9.85 10.30
N THR A 226 17.04 -10.75 11.08
CA THR A 226 17.29 -12.20 11.01
C THR A 226 16.00 -12.96 10.81
N LEU A 227 16.06 -14.25 10.45
CA LEU A 227 14.84 -15.08 10.30
C LEU A 227 13.87 -15.06 11.49
N LYS A 228 14.34 -14.72 12.70
CA LYS A 228 13.49 -14.63 13.91
C LYS A 228 12.62 -13.38 13.94
N ASN A 229 13.06 -12.31 13.28
CA ASN A 229 12.44 -11.00 13.36
C ASN A 229 11.78 -10.63 12.01
N ILE A 230 11.65 -11.57 11.07
CA ILE A 230 11.10 -11.29 9.75
C ILE A 230 10.07 -12.37 9.40
N VAL A 231 8.94 -11.94 8.84
CA VAL A 231 7.95 -12.84 8.24
C VAL A 231 7.75 -12.43 6.77
N PRO A 232 8.00 -13.32 5.79
CA PRO A 232 7.78 -12.99 4.39
C PRO A 232 6.30 -12.79 4.09
N LEU A 233 5.91 -11.64 3.54
CA LEU A 233 4.53 -11.39 3.09
C LEU A 233 4.31 -11.96 1.68
N PRO A 234 3.11 -12.41 1.29
CA PRO A 234 2.82 -12.86 -0.08
C PRO A 234 3.16 -11.82 -1.15
N ASP A 235 3.75 -12.25 -2.27
CA ASP A 235 3.89 -11.42 -3.47
C ASP A 235 2.59 -11.46 -4.25
N ILE A 236 1.76 -10.44 -4.13
CA ILE A 236 0.49 -10.41 -4.87
C ILE A 236 0.70 -10.33 -6.40
N GLU A 237 1.86 -9.86 -6.85
CA GLU A 237 2.21 -9.74 -8.26
C GLU A 237 2.84 -11.02 -8.85
N ALA A 238 3.27 -11.97 -8.01
CA ALA A 238 3.90 -13.20 -8.49
C ALA A 238 2.87 -14.26 -8.90
N PRO A 239 3.16 -15.08 -9.93
CA PRO A 239 2.42 -16.31 -10.18
C PRO A 239 2.41 -17.18 -8.92
N ASN A 240 1.23 -17.64 -8.51
CA ASN A 240 1.06 -18.43 -7.29
C ASN A 240 1.45 -17.70 -5.98
N ALA A 241 1.15 -16.40 -5.90
CA ALA A 241 1.30 -15.53 -4.71
C ALA A 241 1.03 -16.21 -3.35
N TRP A 242 0.00 -17.06 -3.32
CA TRP A 242 -0.53 -17.70 -2.13
C TRP A 242 0.05 -19.09 -1.86
N GLN A 243 0.86 -19.64 -2.76
CA GLN A 243 1.43 -20.97 -2.61
C GLN A 243 2.35 -21.03 -1.39
N GLY A 244 2.09 -21.98 -0.50
CA GLY A 244 2.83 -22.13 0.75
C GLY A 244 2.35 -21.24 1.91
N TYR A 245 1.46 -20.27 1.66
CA TYR A 245 0.85 -19.46 2.71
C TYR A 245 -0.39 -20.16 3.29
N PRO A 246 -0.48 -20.32 4.62
CA PRO A 246 -1.63 -20.95 5.25
C PRO A 246 -2.88 -20.06 5.13
N VAL A 247 -4.05 -20.72 5.02
CA VAL A 247 -5.34 -20.07 5.24
C VAL A 247 -5.67 -20.20 6.72
N TYR A 248 -5.78 -19.06 7.38
CA TYR A 248 -6.07 -19.02 8.81
C TYR A 248 -7.58 -19.19 9.08
N PRO A 249 -7.98 -20.12 9.97
CA PRO A 249 -9.38 -20.27 10.37
C PRO A 249 -9.83 -19.19 11.36
N LYS A 250 -11.14 -19.12 11.60
CA LYS A 250 -11.73 -18.27 12.64
C LYS A 250 -11.08 -18.52 14.01
N HIS A 251 -10.94 -17.46 14.80
CA HIS A 251 -10.32 -17.40 16.12
C HIS A 251 -8.80 -17.61 16.14
N THR A 252 -8.13 -17.69 14.99
CA THR A 252 -6.67 -17.74 14.93
C THR A 252 -6.09 -16.38 15.36
N ARG A 253 -5.07 -16.43 16.22
CA ARG A 253 -4.26 -15.27 16.61
C ARG A 253 -3.23 -14.96 15.54
N VAL A 254 -3.24 -13.72 15.08
CA VAL A 254 -2.40 -13.22 13.98
C VAL A 254 -1.83 -11.86 14.36
N ILE A 255 -0.85 -11.40 13.59
CA ILE A 255 -0.53 -9.98 13.47
C ILE A 255 -0.98 -9.51 12.10
N ALA A 256 -1.58 -8.32 12.04
CA ALA A 256 -2.14 -7.79 10.81
C ALA A 256 -1.84 -6.31 10.68
N GLN A 257 -1.63 -5.86 9.44
CA GLN A 257 -1.45 -4.44 9.18
C GLN A 257 -2.72 -3.68 9.54
N TYR A 258 -2.62 -2.67 10.39
CA TYR A 258 -3.78 -1.83 10.71
C TYR A 258 -4.15 -0.98 9.50
N PRO A 259 -5.45 -0.78 9.20
CA PRO A 259 -5.89 0.01 8.07
C PRO A 259 -5.22 1.40 8.02
N ASP A 260 -4.80 1.81 6.83
CA ASP A 260 -4.15 3.11 6.58
C ASP A 260 -2.83 3.37 7.34
N THR A 261 -2.18 2.32 7.87
CA THR A 261 -0.86 2.40 8.51
C THR A 261 0.13 1.46 7.86
N THR A 262 1.40 1.52 8.25
CA THR A 262 2.45 0.55 7.87
C THR A 262 2.87 -0.35 9.04
N SER A 263 2.10 -0.35 10.13
CA SER A 263 2.38 -1.13 11.34
C SER A 263 1.45 -2.33 11.47
N PHE A 264 1.96 -3.42 12.05
CA PHE A 264 1.21 -4.64 12.30
C PHE A 264 0.90 -4.78 13.79
N TYR A 265 -0.34 -5.10 14.10
CA TYR A 265 -0.82 -5.23 15.47
C TYR A 265 -1.43 -6.61 15.71
N PRO A 266 -1.37 -7.12 16.95
CA PRO A 266 -2.07 -8.33 17.34
C PRO A 266 -3.57 -8.25 17.06
N ALA A 267 -4.10 -9.32 16.47
CA ALA A 267 -5.51 -9.42 16.13
C ALA A 267 -6.00 -10.87 16.18
N GLN A 268 -7.32 -11.03 16.20
CA GLN A 268 -8.00 -12.30 16.11
C GLN A 268 -8.90 -12.35 14.88
N ILE A 269 -8.88 -13.47 14.15
CA ILE A 269 -9.75 -13.65 12.99
C ILE A 269 -11.19 -13.88 13.43
N ILE A 270 -12.09 -13.00 12.99
CA ILE A 270 -13.53 -13.06 13.28
C ILE A 270 -14.29 -13.82 12.19
N SER A 271 -13.87 -13.69 10.93
CA SER A 271 -14.40 -14.49 9.83
C SER A 271 -13.33 -14.81 8.79
N GLY A 272 -13.51 -15.94 8.09
CA GLY A 272 -12.55 -16.47 7.11
C GLY A 272 -12.37 -15.56 5.90
N ARG A 273 -11.53 -15.99 4.94
CA ARG A 273 -11.25 -15.20 3.74
C ARG A 273 -12.52 -14.96 2.93
N HIS A 274 -12.91 -13.70 2.81
CA HIS A 274 -13.93 -13.24 1.88
C HIS A 274 -13.33 -13.12 0.49
N GLN A 275 -14.07 -13.60 -0.52
CA GLN A 275 -13.67 -13.44 -1.91
C GLN A 275 -13.53 -11.96 -2.29
N PRO A 276 -12.64 -11.63 -3.24
CA PRO A 276 -12.59 -10.29 -3.79
C PRO A 276 -13.96 -9.88 -4.34
N SER A 277 -14.27 -8.61 -4.18
CA SER A 277 -15.52 -8.00 -4.66
C SER A 277 -15.19 -6.84 -5.59
N PRO A 278 -16.16 -6.25 -6.31
CA PRO A 278 -15.90 -5.08 -7.17
C PRO A 278 -15.21 -3.92 -6.42
N LEU A 279 -15.44 -3.82 -5.11
CA LEU A 279 -14.86 -2.79 -4.23
C LEU A 279 -13.53 -3.22 -3.59
N ILE A 280 -13.23 -4.51 -3.54
CA ILE A 280 -12.08 -5.06 -2.82
C ILE A 280 -11.31 -5.99 -3.76
N LYS A 281 -10.17 -5.51 -4.25
CA LYS A 281 -9.33 -6.20 -5.25
C LYS A 281 -8.74 -7.53 -4.75
N TYR A 282 -8.61 -7.70 -3.43
CA TYR A 282 -7.93 -8.84 -2.81
C TYR A 282 -8.87 -9.57 -1.85
N GLU A 283 -8.60 -10.85 -1.61
CA GLU A 283 -9.24 -11.56 -0.51
C GLU A 283 -8.98 -10.82 0.82
N THR A 284 -9.98 -10.76 1.69
CA THR A 284 -9.89 -10.07 2.99
C THR A 284 -10.30 -10.97 4.13
N TYR A 285 -9.69 -10.77 5.30
CA TYR A 285 -10.19 -11.29 6.57
C TYR A 285 -10.97 -10.19 7.29
N SER A 286 -11.95 -10.59 8.08
CA SER A 286 -12.45 -9.75 9.16
C SER A 286 -11.69 -10.06 10.44
N LEU A 287 -11.11 -9.04 11.04
CA LEU A 287 -10.28 -9.13 12.24
C LEU A 287 -10.84 -8.24 13.35
N GLU A 288 -10.57 -8.63 14.59
CA GLU A 288 -10.71 -7.79 15.77
C GLU A 288 -9.30 -7.54 16.29
N PHE A 289 -8.88 -6.28 16.34
CA PHE A 289 -7.60 -5.89 16.91
C PHE A 289 -7.74 -5.78 18.43
N ASP A 290 -6.68 -6.14 19.16
CA ASP A 290 -6.74 -6.17 20.63
C ASP A 290 -6.99 -4.79 21.27
N ASP A 291 -6.66 -3.70 20.56
CA ASP A 291 -6.78 -2.31 21.04
C ASP A 291 -8.06 -1.59 20.56
N ASP A 292 -8.89 -2.25 19.76
CA ASP A 292 -10.05 -1.65 19.07
C ASP A 292 -11.41 -1.94 19.77
N GLU A 293 -11.39 -2.33 21.05
CA GLU A 293 -12.60 -2.59 21.88
C GLU A 293 -13.66 -3.51 21.23
N GLY A 294 -13.24 -4.48 20.40
CA GLY A 294 -14.16 -5.41 19.74
C GLY A 294 -14.65 -4.97 18.36
N GLN A 295 -14.08 -3.91 17.78
CA GLN A 295 -14.45 -3.46 16.45
C GLN A 295 -13.92 -4.40 15.35
N GLU A 296 -14.82 -4.86 14.47
CA GLU A 296 -14.45 -5.65 13.30
C GLU A 296 -13.85 -4.76 12.20
N LYS A 297 -12.67 -5.12 11.71
CA LYS A 297 -11.96 -4.46 10.60
C LYS A 297 -11.70 -5.45 9.47
N LYS A 298 -11.88 -5.00 8.22
CA LYS A 298 -11.52 -5.79 7.04
C LYS A 298 -10.08 -5.51 6.64
N VAL A 299 -9.25 -6.55 6.60
CA VAL A 299 -7.82 -6.46 6.27
C VAL A 299 -7.49 -7.37 5.09
N PRO A 300 -6.73 -6.92 4.08
CA PRO A 300 -6.29 -7.76 2.97
C PRO A 300 -5.51 -8.98 3.47
N ALA A 301 -5.82 -10.17 2.96
CA ALA A 301 -5.24 -11.41 3.43
C ALA A 301 -3.71 -11.49 3.25
N HIS A 302 -3.13 -10.69 2.35
CA HIS A 302 -1.67 -10.63 2.14
C HIS A 302 -0.96 -9.76 3.20
N ARG A 303 -1.73 -9.09 4.06
CA ARG A 303 -1.27 -8.27 5.19
C ARG A 303 -1.58 -8.91 6.54
N VAL A 304 -1.94 -10.19 6.55
CA VAL A 304 -2.23 -10.97 7.76
C VAL A 304 -1.22 -12.11 7.84
N VAL A 305 -0.49 -12.20 8.96
CA VAL A 305 0.51 -13.25 9.18
C VAL A 305 0.49 -13.76 10.62
N VAL A 306 1.05 -14.94 10.83
CA VAL A 306 1.28 -15.48 12.18
C VAL A 306 2.71 -15.20 12.58
N VAL A 307 2.90 -14.79 13.85
CA VAL A 307 4.23 -14.60 14.43
C VAL A 307 4.94 -15.94 14.52
N PRO A 308 6.19 -16.07 14.04
CA PRO A 308 6.97 -17.28 14.21
C PRO A 308 7.10 -17.63 15.71
N PRO A 309 7.07 -18.91 16.09
CA PRO A 309 7.33 -19.29 17.47
C PRO A 309 8.73 -18.82 17.88
N SER A 310 8.79 -18.07 18.99
CA SER A 310 10.01 -17.53 19.60
C SER A 310 10.98 -18.61 20.08
#